data_AF-A0A2V7L2Q9-F1
#
_entry.id   AF-A0A2V7L2Q9-F1
#
_cell.length_a   1.000
_cell.length_b   1.000
_cell.length_c   1.000
_cell.angle_alpha   90.00
_cell.angle_beta   90.00
_cell.angle_gamma   90.00
#
_symmetry.space_group_name_H-M   'P 1'
#
loop_
_entity.id
_entity.type
_entity.pdbx_description
1 polymer ?
#
loop_
_entity_poly.entity_id
_entity_poly.type
_entity_poly.pdbx_seq_one_letter_code
_entity_poly.pdbx_strand_id
1 'polypeptide(L)'
;MNLLRFVALVVLPWIAPPRGGGKGYYASPHGTQAGDGTLKRPWDLATALTGGGKVQPGDTIWLRGGTYRGSFRSMVAGEPGAPVVVRQFPGERAIIDGASSKSDTWQVKGEYSVFWGFEVTNSNPQRETPSSTAEIRPDVVVNYAAHTKFINLIVHDGGVAFYTDASYPDVEIAGCIIYNNGWQEPGHGHGHGLYIKNYTGPLVARDNVVFNQYGYGIHAYTNASSGKLMNITIEGNVSFNNGSLANRRTQAANILLGGDGYAAGATIRGNLTYYSPALVGAEANVIVGWKTLQNGDVVVDQNYFAGGSPVLQFAYWQAARVSNDTLIAWAPGPLIVRRDPGAPGQVWRDNVELAPPRATKVVVRPNPYEAGRAHIIVYNWAKQPSVSVDLSGVLAAGDRYEVRNVQDLFAAPVASGTMTGTSLSIPMQGVAPPAPVGLRSSPAPKTGPEFDTFVVTRVPTR
;
A
#
# COMPACT_ATOMS: atom_id res chain seq x y z
N MET A 1 -15.37 35.20 14.17
CA MET A 1 -13.90 35.31 14.12
C MET A 1 -13.37 34.15 13.30
N ASN A 2 -12.93 34.42 12.07
CA ASN A 2 -12.38 33.42 11.16
C ASN A 2 -10.98 33.01 11.63
N LEU A 3 -10.85 31.86 12.29
CA LEU A 3 -9.54 31.24 12.45
C LEU A 3 -9.11 30.69 11.08
N LEU A 4 -8.14 31.35 10.45
CA LEU A 4 -7.31 30.72 9.44
C LEU A 4 -6.61 29.53 10.11
N ARG A 5 -7.07 28.31 9.81
CA ARG A 5 -6.34 27.09 10.16
C ARG A 5 -5.13 27.00 9.25
N PHE A 6 -3.94 27.20 9.81
CA PHE A 6 -2.69 26.85 9.15
C PHE A 6 -2.73 25.35 8.83
N VAL A 7 -2.84 25.01 7.55
CA VAL A 7 -2.52 23.66 7.07
C VAL A 7 -1.00 23.55 7.20
N ALA A 8 -0.54 22.81 8.22
CA ALA A 8 0.85 22.39 8.27
C ALA A 8 1.09 21.48 7.06
N LEU A 9 1.69 22.03 6.02
CA LEU A 9 2.23 21.26 4.91
C LEU A 9 3.39 20.45 5.52
N VAL A 10 3.16 19.18 5.84
CA VAL A 10 4.26 18.27 6.14
C VAL A 10 4.98 18.04 4.82
N VAL A 11 5.97 18.89 4.55
CA VAL A 11 6.93 18.69 3.47
C VAL A 11 7.82 17.55 3.94
N LEU A 12 7.47 16.32 3.55
CA LEU A 12 8.39 15.20 3.70
C LEU A 12 9.66 15.54 2.90
N PRO A 13 10.86 15.44 3.50
CA PRO A 13 12.09 15.70 2.78
C PRO A 13 12.14 14.76 1.57
N TRP A 14 12.49 15.31 0.41
CA TRP A 14 12.80 14.52 -0.77
C TRP A 14 13.85 13.46 -0.41
N ILE A 15 13.46 12.19 -0.39
CA ILE A 15 14.40 11.10 -0.15
C ILE A 15 15.09 10.88 -1.48
N ALA A 16 16.39 11.17 -1.58
CA ALA A 16 17.11 10.92 -2.82
C ALA A 16 16.86 9.46 -3.25
N PRO A 17 16.47 9.22 -4.51
CA PRO A 17 16.21 7.87 -4.98
C PRO A 17 17.44 7.00 -4.69
N PRO A 18 17.28 5.77 -4.15
CA PRO A 18 18.42 4.90 -3.88
C PRO A 18 19.23 4.76 -5.15
N ARG A 19 20.47 5.28 -5.10
CA ARG A 19 21.35 5.29 -6.26
C ARG A 19 21.89 3.88 -6.44
N GLY A 20 21.42 3.19 -7.48
CA GLY A 20 22.22 2.15 -8.13
C GLY A 20 23.40 2.81 -8.82
N GLY A 21 24.42 3.19 -8.06
CA GLY A 21 25.61 3.87 -8.58
C GLY A 21 26.60 2.94 -9.29
N GLY A 22 26.38 1.63 -9.18
CA GLY A 22 27.20 0.57 -9.75
C GLY A 22 26.79 0.16 -11.18
N LYS A 23 27.21 -1.04 -11.58
CA LYS A 23 26.97 -1.61 -12.91
C LYS A 23 25.50 -2.05 -13.05
N GLY A 24 25.02 -2.01 -14.29
CA GLY A 24 23.71 -2.54 -14.66
C GLY A 24 23.80 -3.95 -15.24
N TYR A 25 23.00 -4.86 -14.71
CA TYR A 25 22.77 -6.21 -15.23
C TYR A 25 21.31 -6.37 -15.65
N TYR A 26 21.02 -7.33 -16.52
CA TYR A 26 19.69 -7.50 -17.11
C TYR A 26 19.17 -8.91 -16.92
N ALA A 27 17.91 -8.98 -16.47
CA ALA A 27 17.10 -10.20 -16.51
C ALA A 27 15.99 -10.03 -17.56
N SER A 28 15.60 -11.12 -18.23
CA SER A 28 14.44 -11.09 -19.14
C SER A 28 13.66 -12.41 -19.06
N PRO A 29 12.37 -12.44 -19.46
CA PRO A 29 11.59 -13.67 -19.50
C PRO A 29 12.18 -14.76 -20.39
N HIS A 30 13.01 -14.38 -21.37
CA HIS A 30 13.71 -15.28 -22.29
C HIS A 30 15.22 -15.32 -22.04
N GLY A 31 15.67 -14.78 -20.90
CA GLY A 31 17.06 -14.89 -20.49
C GLY A 31 17.42 -16.32 -20.14
N THR A 32 18.71 -16.59 -20.02
CA THR A 32 19.20 -17.94 -19.69
C THR A 32 20.24 -17.90 -18.59
N GLN A 33 20.39 -19.00 -17.87
CA GLN A 33 21.45 -19.17 -16.88
C GLN A 33 22.85 -18.94 -17.47
N ALA A 34 23.06 -19.31 -18.74
CA ALA A 34 24.31 -19.11 -19.47
C ALA A 34 24.49 -17.68 -20.04
N GLY A 35 23.53 -16.78 -19.78
CA GLY A 35 23.68 -15.36 -20.06
C GLY A 35 24.86 -14.74 -19.30
N ASP A 36 25.32 -13.58 -19.74
CA ASP A 36 26.39 -12.83 -19.06
C ASP A 36 25.87 -11.63 -18.27
N GLY A 37 24.54 -11.45 -18.23
CA GLY A 37 23.86 -10.37 -17.54
C GLY A 37 23.84 -9.06 -18.34
N THR A 38 24.31 -9.04 -19.59
CA THR A 38 24.21 -7.87 -20.47
C THR A 38 22.84 -7.78 -21.13
N LEU A 39 22.52 -6.61 -21.71
CA LEU A 39 21.28 -6.41 -22.46
C LEU A 39 21.10 -7.40 -23.63
N LYS A 40 22.22 -7.82 -24.26
CA LYS A 40 22.21 -8.74 -25.41
C LYS A 40 22.09 -10.20 -24.99
N ARG A 41 22.61 -10.56 -23.82
CA ARG A 41 22.60 -11.92 -23.26
C ARG A 41 22.14 -11.88 -21.80
N PRO A 42 20.87 -11.51 -21.57
CA PRO A 42 20.35 -11.35 -20.22
C PRO A 42 20.27 -12.70 -19.50
N TRP A 43 20.33 -12.63 -18.18
CA TRP A 43 20.05 -13.79 -17.34
C TRP A 43 18.55 -14.12 -17.32
N ASP A 44 18.23 -15.38 -17.02
CA ASP A 44 16.92 -15.67 -16.44
C ASP A 44 16.83 -15.04 -15.04
N LEU A 45 15.61 -14.89 -14.54
CA LEU A 45 15.37 -14.17 -13.28
C LEU A 45 15.99 -14.89 -12.07
N ALA A 46 15.93 -16.22 -12.01
CA ALA A 46 16.51 -16.98 -10.90
C ALA A 46 18.04 -16.77 -10.81
N THR A 47 18.72 -16.75 -11.95
CA THR A 47 20.17 -16.50 -12.04
C THR A 47 20.50 -15.06 -11.63
N ALA A 48 19.74 -14.08 -12.12
CA ALA A 48 19.94 -12.68 -11.74
C ALA A 48 19.77 -12.46 -10.24
N LEU A 49 18.80 -13.14 -9.62
CA LEU A 49 18.49 -13.03 -8.19
C LEU A 49 19.46 -13.74 -7.25
N THR A 50 20.41 -14.51 -7.78
CA THR A 50 21.60 -14.99 -7.06
C THR A 50 22.86 -14.20 -7.43
N GLY A 51 22.70 -13.11 -8.18
CA GLY A 51 23.77 -12.20 -8.58
C GLY A 51 24.60 -12.66 -9.79
N GLY A 52 24.31 -13.86 -10.34
CA GLY A 52 25.05 -14.42 -11.48
C GLY A 52 26.57 -14.48 -11.29
N GLY A 53 27.05 -14.48 -10.03
CA GLY A 53 28.45 -14.39 -9.66
C GLY A 53 29.14 -13.04 -9.96
N LYS A 54 28.39 -11.99 -10.34
CA LYS A 54 28.96 -10.69 -10.73
C LYS A 54 28.41 -9.51 -9.94
N VAL A 55 27.13 -9.52 -9.59
CA VAL A 55 26.46 -8.40 -8.90
C VAL A 55 27.16 -8.10 -7.59
N GLN A 56 27.51 -6.83 -7.38
CA GLN A 56 28.13 -6.29 -6.18
C GLN A 56 27.19 -5.29 -5.48
N PRO A 57 27.44 -4.94 -4.21
CA PRO A 57 26.78 -3.82 -3.55
C PRO A 57 26.80 -2.55 -4.41
N GLY A 58 25.64 -1.89 -4.52
CA GLY A 58 25.43 -0.69 -5.33
C GLY A 58 25.04 -0.93 -6.80
N ASP A 59 25.11 -2.18 -7.28
CA ASP A 59 24.70 -2.53 -8.65
C ASP A 59 23.17 -2.54 -8.83
N THR A 60 22.73 -2.50 -10.08
CA THR A 60 21.31 -2.60 -10.45
C THR A 60 21.05 -3.80 -11.35
N ILE A 61 20.02 -4.56 -11.04
CA ILE A 61 19.41 -5.58 -11.89
C ILE A 61 18.16 -4.99 -12.54
N TRP A 62 18.21 -4.78 -13.84
CA TRP A 62 17.11 -4.31 -14.67
C TRP A 62 16.25 -5.49 -15.15
N LEU A 63 14.97 -5.48 -14.77
CA LEU A 63 13.99 -6.44 -15.24
C LEU A 63 13.41 -5.95 -16.57
N ARG A 64 13.66 -6.69 -17.65
CA ARG A 64 13.04 -6.42 -18.95
C ARG A 64 11.55 -6.77 -18.93
N GLY A 65 10.79 -6.14 -19.83
CA GLY A 65 9.36 -6.31 -19.95
C GLY A 65 8.93 -7.73 -20.30
N GLY A 66 7.73 -8.08 -19.85
CA GLY A 66 7.12 -9.39 -20.01
C GLY A 66 6.92 -10.13 -18.69
N THR A 67 6.43 -11.36 -18.80
CA THR A 67 5.99 -12.16 -17.64
C THR A 67 7.02 -13.21 -17.25
N TYR A 68 7.48 -13.16 -16.01
CA TYR A 68 8.34 -14.15 -15.37
C TYR A 68 7.45 -15.09 -14.55
N ARG A 69 7.23 -16.31 -15.06
CA ARG A 69 6.34 -17.28 -14.42
C ARG A 69 7.08 -18.12 -13.39
N GLY A 70 6.55 -18.19 -12.17
CA GLY A 70 7.04 -19.03 -11.09
C GLY A 70 7.22 -18.27 -9.78
N SER A 71 7.76 -18.99 -8.79
CA SER A 71 8.17 -18.43 -7.50
C SER A 71 9.65 -18.13 -7.51
N PHE A 72 10.04 -16.95 -7.03
CA PHE A 72 11.42 -16.48 -7.08
C PHE A 72 11.93 -16.09 -5.70
N ARG A 73 13.23 -16.32 -5.48
CA ARG A 73 13.94 -15.96 -4.26
C ARG A 73 15.11 -15.04 -4.58
N SER A 74 15.04 -13.81 -4.06
CA SER A 74 16.12 -12.83 -4.12
C SER A 74 17.14 -13.08 -3.02
N MET A 75 18.34 -13.51 -3.42
CA MET A 75 19.50 -13.68 -2.55
C MET A 75 20.51 -12.52 -2.70
N VAL A 76 20.32 -11.62 -3.67
CA VAL A 76 21.19 -10.46 -3.84
C VAL A 76 21.14 -9.54 -2.63
N ALA A 77 22.31 -9.19 -2.13
CA ALA A 77 22.47 -8.35 -0.96
C ALA A 77 23.45 -7.21 -1.28
N GLY A 78 23.14 -6.02 -0.77
CA GLY A 78 24.05 -4.89 -0.81
C GLY A 78 24.80 -4.72 0.50
N GLU A 79 25.24 -3.49 0.74
CA GLU A 79 25.89 -3.04 1.96
C GLU A 79 25.31 -1.69 2.41
N PRO A 80 25.54 -1.25 3.67
CA PRO A 80 25.17 0.09 4.11
C PRO A 80 25.61 1.18 3.12
N GLY A 81 24.64 1.95 2.61
CA GLY A 81 24.88 3.02 1.63
C GLY A 81 25.07 2.58 0.17
N ALA A 82 25.17 1.27 -0.09
CA ALA A 82 25.31 0.69 -1.43
C ALA A 82 24.34 -0.50 -1.61
N PRO A 83 23.02 -0.25 -1.64
CA PRO A 83 22.06 -1.33 -1.81
C PRO A 83 22.11 -1.92 -3.22
N VAL A 84 21.80 -3.21 -3.36
CA VAL A 84 21.50 -3.78 -4.69
C VAL A 84 20.07 -3.41 -5.07
N VAL A 85 19.89 -2.84 -6.25
CA VAL A 85 18.57 -2.42 -6.75
C VAL A 85 18.06 -3.42 -7.79
N VAL A 86 16.89 -4.01 -7.58
CA VAL A 86 16.16 -4.79 -8.59
C VAL A 86 15.00 -3.94 -9.08
N ARG A 87 15.02 -3.52 -10.34
CA ARG A 87 14.09 -2.51 -10.87
C ARG A 87 13.60 -2.85 -12.26
N GLN A 88 12.32 -2.60 -12.56
CA GLN A 88 11.86 -2.71 -13.94
C GLN A 88 12.60 -1.74 -14.87
N PHE A 89 12.86 -2.17 -16.10
CA PHE A 89 13.46 -1.30 -17.10
C PHE A 89 12.51 -0.13 -17.42
N PRO A 90 12.99 1.12 -17.51
CA PRO A 90 12.14 2.29 -17.73
C PRO A 90 11.29 2.16 -19.01
N GLY A 91 9.98 2.43 -18.90
CA GLY A 91 9.04 2.33 -20.02
C GLY A 91 8.59 0.91 -20.36
N GLU A 92 9.13 -0.11 -19.69
CA GLU A 92 8.70 -1.51 -19.83
C GLU A 92 7.86 -1.94 -18.61
N ARG A 93 7.06 -3.01 -18.77
CA ARG A 93 6.28 -3.63 -17.69
C ARG A 93 6.81 -5.03 -17.41
N ALA A 94 7.54 -5.18 -16.32
CA ALA A 94 8.00 -6.47 -15.82
C ALA A 94 6.95 -7.04 -14.84
N ILE A 95 6.48 -8.26 -15.10
CA ILE A 95 5.42 -8.92 -14.31
C ILE A 95 5.98 -10.21 -13.74
N ILE A 96 6.09 -10.30 -12.42
CA ILE A 96 6.39 -11.55 -11.74
C ILE A 96 5.06 -12.24 -11.43
N ASP A 97 4.82 -13.40 -12.03
CA ASP A 97 3.56 -14.14 -11.90
C ASP A 97 3.80 -15.50 -11.24
N GLY A 98 3.35 -15.64 -9.99
CA GLY A 98 3.43 -16.88 -9.23
C GLY A 98 2.71 -18.06 -9.89
N ALA A 99 1.80 -17.78 -10.85
CA ALA A 99 0.97 -18.77 -11.52
C ALA A 99 0.31 -19.72 -10.51
N SER A 100 0.19 -21.02 -10.82
CA SER A 100 -0.38 -22.00 -9.88
C SER A 100 0.65 -22.56 -8.87
N SER A 101 1.76 -21.84 -8.62
CA SER A 101 2.72 -22.25 -7.58
C SER A 101 2.06 -22.27 -6.20
N LYS A 102 2.48 -23.21 -5.35
CA LYS A 102 2.10 -23.29 -3.93
C LYS A 102 3.08 -22.55 -3.03
N SER A 103 4.17 -22.02 -3.59
CA SER A 103 5.16 -21.23 -2.86
C SER A 103 4.92 -19.75 -3.09
N ASP A 104 5.36 -18.93 -2.14
CA ASP A 104 5.29 -17.47 -2.24
C ASP A 104 5.91 -16.97 -3.55
N THR A 105 5.28 -15.97 -4.18
CA THR A 105 5.68 -15.50 -5.51
C THR A 105 7.07 -14.86 -5.48
N TRP A 106 7.33 -14.00 -4.50
CA TRP A 106 8.57 -13.24 -4.37
C TRP A 106 9.10 -13.24 -2.94
N GLN A 107 10.17 -13.98 -2.71
CA GLN A 107 10.83 -14.08 -1.39
C GLN A 107 12.11 -13.25 -1.37
N VAL A 108 12.24 -12.35 -0.42
CA VAL A 108 13.44 -11.54 -0.20
C VAL A 108 14.25 -12.09 0.95
N LYS A 109 15.54 -12.36 0.69
CA LYS A 109 16.48 -12.91 1.67
C LYS A 109 17.82 -12.17 1.75
N GLY A 110 18.14 -11.35 0.75
CA GLY A 110 19.35 -10.52 0.79
C GLY A 110 19.08 -9.15 1.39
N GLU A 111 19.88 -8.78 2.38
CA GLU A 111 19.81 -7.47 3.06
C GLU A 111 20.29 -6.34 2.16
N TYR A 112 19.98 -5.09 2.56
CA TYR A 112 20.38 -3.90 1.81
C TYR A 112 19.96 -3.99 0.34
N SER A 113 18.69 -4.33 0.11
CA SER A 113 18.14 -4.53 -1.23
C SER A 113 16.89 -3.66 -1.47
N VAL A 114 16.75 -3.18 -2.69
CA VAL A 114 15.64 -2.31 -3.11
C VAL A 114 14.92 -2.94 -4.29
N PHE A 115 13.61 -3.10 -4.17
CA PHE A 115 12.74 -3.65 -5.21
C PHE A 115 11.83 -2.55 -5.75
N TRP A 116 11.94 -2.24 -7.04
CA TRP A 116 11.36 -1.01 -7.57
C TRP A 116 10.54 -1.20 -8.86
N GLY A 117 9.27 -0.86 -8.76
CA GLY A 117 8.44 -0.42 -9.89
C GLY A 117 7.80 -1.54 -10.69
N PHE A 118 8.21 -2.79 -10.49
CA PHE A 118 7.64 -3.94 -11.19
C PHE A 118 6.34 -4.43 -10.54
N GLU A 119 5.63 -5.29 -11.27
CA GLU A 119 4.39 -5.91 -10.84
C GLU A 119 4.65 -7.32 -10.30
N VAL A 120 3.92 -7.68 -9.23
CA VAL A 120 3.95 -9.02 -8.65
C VAL A 120 2.51 -9.50 -8.48
N THR A 121 2.20 -10.65 -9.07
CA THR A 121 0.85 -11.21 -9.08
C THR A 121 0.85 -12.73 -8.98
N ASN A 122 -0.34 -13.33 -8.93
CA ASN A 122 -0.53 -14.76 -9.03
C ASN A 122 -1.76 -15.04 -9.90
N SER A 123 -1.54 -15.63 -11.08
CA SER A 123 -2.59 -15.88 -12.07
C SER A 123 -3.46 -17.11 -11.78
N ASN A 124 -3.29 -17.79 -10.64
CA ASN A 124 -4.20 -18.87 -10.24
C ASN A 124 -5.63 -18.28 -10.09
N PRO A 125 -6.66 -18.81 -10.76
CA PRO A 125 -8.02 -18.28 -10.65
C PRO A 125 -8.76 -18.76 -9.40
N GLN A 126 -8.20 -19.67 -8.61
CA GLN A 126 -8.89 -20.22 -7.44
C GLN A 126 -9.01 -19.19 -6.31
N ARG A 127 -10.23 -18.73 -6.03
CA ARG A 127 -10.54 -17.69 -5.04
C ARG A 127 -11.41 -18.17 -3.90
N GLU A 128 -11.85 -19.41 -3.92
CA GLU A 128 -12.78 -19.96 -2.93
C GLU A 128 -12.35 -21.35 -2.47
N THR A 129 -12.60 -21.63 -1.19
CA THR A 129 -12.39 -22.95 -0.58
C THR A 129 -13.55 -23.28 0.38
N PRO A 130 -13.99 -24.55 0.46
CA PRO A 130 -14.96 -24.97 1.47
C PRO A 130 -14.33 -25.24 2.84
N SER A 131 -13.00 -25.20 2.96
CA SER A 131 -12.28 -25.42 4.22
C SER A 131 -11.97 -24.12 4.91
N SER A 132 -12.19 -24.05 6.22
CA SER A 132 -11.83 -22.89 7.06
C SER A 132 -10.37 -22.89 7.53
N THR A 133 -9.56 -23.84 7.04
CA THR A 133 -8.15 -23.99 7.43
C THR A 133 -7.22 -24.12 6.24
N ALA A 134 -7.77 -24.19 5.01
CA ALA A 134 -6.98 -24.34 3.81
C ALA A 134 -6.42 -22.99 3.34
N GLU A 135 -5.10 -22.89 3.32
CA GLU A 135 -4.40 -21.82 2.61
C GLU A 135 -4.26 -22.22 1.13
N ILE A 136 -5.09 -21.60 0.29
CA ILE A 136 -5.18 -21.95 -1.14
C ILE A 136 -4.44 -20.98 -2.05
N ARG A 137 -3.92 -19.88 -1.48
CA ARG A 137 -3.14 -18.88 -2.22
C ARG A 137 -1.92 -18.48 -1.41
N PRO A 138 -0.71 -18.68 -1.94
CA PRO A 138 0.50 -18.28 -1.26
C PRO A 138 0.66 -16.75 -1.26
N ASP A 139 1.52 -16.27 -0.38
CA ASP A 139 1.84 -14.85 -0.27
C ASP A 139 2.56 -14.33 -1.52
N VAL A 140 2.38 -13.04 -1.82
CA VAL A 140 2.92 -12.44 -3.04
C VAL A 140 4.34 -11.96 -2.81
N VAL A 141 4.54 -11.06 -1.84
CA VAL A 141 5.85 -10.54 -1.46
C VAL A 141 6.10 -10.88 0.00
N VAL A 142 7.20 -11.60 0.24
CA VAL A 142 7.56 -12.08 1.58
C VAL A 142 8.98 -11.63 1.90
N ASN A 143 9.12 -10.84 2.97
CA ASN A 143 10.40 -10.28 3.38
C ASN A 143 11.01 -11.03 4.58
N TYR A 144 12.16 -11.66 4.34
CA TYR A 144 13.02 -12.32 5.32
C TYR A 144 14.42 -11.70 5.34
N ALA A 145 14.52 -10.37 5.22
CA ALA A 145 15.79 -9.65 5.24
C ALA A 145 15.64 -8.25 5.83
N ALA A 146 16.68 -7.77 6.50
CA ALA A 146 16.75 -6.42 7.06
C ALA A 146 17.22 -5.41 5.99
N HIS A 147 16.99 -4.12 6.25
CA HIS A 147 17.45 -3.02 5.39
C HIS A 147 16.89 -3.10 3.96
N THR A 148 15.59 -3.41 3.84
CA THR A 148 14.94 -3.60 2.54
C THR A 148 13.94 -2.51 2.21
N LYS A 149 13.82 -2.18 0.92
CA LYS A 149 12.81 -1.23 0.42
C LYS A 149 12.01 -1.82 -0.72
N PHE A 150 10.71 -1.59 -0.68
CA PHE A 150 9.75 -1.93 -1.74
C PHE A 150 9.12 -0.65 -2.23
N ILE A 151 9.46 -0.24 -3.45
CA ILE A 151 9.15 1.09 -3.98
C ILE A 151 8.28 0.93 -5.22
N ASN A 152 7.11 1.57 -5.21
CA ASN A 152 6.24 1.70 -6.38
C ASN A 152 5.84 0.35 -7.02
N LEU A 153 5.81 -0.73 -6.24
CA LEU A 153 5.37 -2.03 -6.74
C LEU A 153 3.86 -2.04 -6.94
N ILE A 154 3.41 -2.84 -7.91
CA ILE A 154 1.99 -3.17 -8.08
C ILE A 154 1.82 -4.62 -7.63
N VAL A 155 1.09 -4.85 -6.55
CA VAL A 155 1.00 -6.18 -5.91
C VAL A 155 -0.45 -6.60 -5.78
N HIS A 156 -0.84 -7.62 -6.53
CA HIS A 156 -2.25 -7.96 -6.61
C HIS A 156 -2.53 -9.44 -6.85
N ASP A 157 -3.76 -9.82 -6.56
CA ASP A 157 -4.31 -11.11 -6.96
C ASP A 157 -3.62 -12.34 -6.34
N GLY A 158 -2.85 -12.24 -5.24
CA GLY A 158 -2.29 -13.42 -4.55
C GLY A 158 -2.99 -13.81 -3.25
N GLY A 159 -2.22 -14.31 -2.27
CA GLY A 159 -2.63 -14.57 -0.88
C GLY A 159 -2.56 -13.30 -0.04
N VAL A 160 -1.59 -13.16 0.86
CA VAL A 160 -1.23 -11.84 1.43
C VAL A 160 -0.32 -11.10 0.45
N ALA A 161 -0.55 -9.81 0.20
CA ALA A 161 0.26 -9.05 -0.74
C ALA A 161 1.69 -8.81 -0.23
N PHE A 162 1.82 -8.30 1.00
CA PHE A 162 3.11 -8.19 1.69
C PHE A 162 3.06 -8.87 3.04
N TYR A 163 3.99 -9.79 3.27
CA TYR A 163 4.29 -10.33 4.59
C TYR A 163 5.69 -9.88 5.02
N THR A 164 5.82 -9.37 6.25
CA THR A 164 7.13 -9.17 6.88
C THR A 164 7.31 -10.13 8.04
N ASP A 165 8.46 -10.81 8.08
CA ASP A 165 8.85 -11.53 9.27
C ASP A 165 9.34 -10.55 10.35
N ALA A 166 8.96 -10.80 11.60
CA ALA A 166 9.22 -9.87 12.70
C ALA A 166 10.71 -9.73 13.05
N SER A 167 11.54 -10.68 12.60
CA SER A 167 12.97 -10.76 12.94
C SER A 167 13.83 -9.74 12.19
N TYR A 168 13.31 -9.11 11.13
CA TYR A 168 14.10 -8.28 10.24
C TYR A 168 13.66 -6.82 10.29
N PRO A 169 14.46 -5.93 10.93
CA PRO A 169 14.15 -4.51 11.03
C PRO A 169 14.58 -3.72 9.79
N ASP A 170 14.28 -2.43 9.80
CA ASP A 170 14.59 -1.47 8.74
C ASP A 170 13.98 -1.87 7.40
N VAL A 171 12.65 -1.99 7.40
CA VAL A 171 11.86 -2.34 6.21
C VAL A 171 10.97 -1.16 5.82
N GLU A 172 11.02 -0.76 4.55
CA GLU A 172 10.19 0.31 4.01
C GLU A 172 9.34 -0.16 2.82
N ILE A 173 8.04 0.04 2.89
CA ILE A 173 7.09 -0.22 1.81
C ILE A 173 6.48 1.12 1.40
N ALA A 174 6.82 1.61 0.22
CA ALA A 174 6.56 2.99 -0.18
C ALA A 174 5.95 3.13 -1.59
N GLY A 175 4.84 3.86 -1.70
CA GLY A 175 4.24 4.22 -2.99
C GLY A 175 3.66 3.05 -3.79
N CYS A 176 3.46 1.89 -3.17
CA CYS A 176 2.93 0.69 -3.81
C CYS A 176 1.41 0.80 -4.04
N ILE A 177 0.91 0.05 -5.02
CA ILE A 177 -0.53 -0.10 -5.31
C ILE A 177 -0.89 -1.57 -5.09
N ILE A 178 -1.80 -1.84 -4.14
CA ILE A 178 -2.02 -3.16 -3.57
C ILE A 178 -3.51 -3.49 -3.59
N TYR A 179 -3.92 -4.53 -4.34
CA TYR A 179 -5.35 -4.83 -4.51
C TYR A 179 -5.68 -6.28 -4.80
N ASN A 180 -6.94 -6.67 -4.56
CA ASN A 180 -7.49 -7.99 -4.91
C ASN A 180 -6.74 -9.19 -4.33
N ASN A 181 -6.00 -9.03 -3.24
CA ASN A 181 -5.30 -10.14 -2.62
C ASN A 181 -6.24 -10.93 -1.71
N GLY A 182 -6.04 -12.24 -1.70
CA GLY A 182 -6.74 -13.19 -0.85
C GLY A 182 -7.74 -14.10 -1.55
N TRP A 183 -8.55 -14.74 -0.71
CA TRP A 183 -9.56 -15.72 -1.10
C TRP A 183 -10.69 -15.77 -0.06
N GLN A 184 -11.80 -16.40 -0.43
CA GLN A 184 -12.96 -16.67 0.41
C GLN A 184 -12.91 -18.09 0.98
N GLU A 185 -13.09 -18.22 2.29
CA GLU A 185 -13.45 -19.49 2.94
C GLU A 185 -14.94 -19.47 3.38
N PRO A 186 -15.52 -20.49 4.05
CA PRO A 186 -16.94 -20.41 4.43
C PRO A 186 -17.27 -19.26 5.39
N GLY A 187 -16.36 -18.93 6.31
CA GLY A 187 -16.59 -17.96 7.38
C GLY A 187 -16.29 -16.52 7.00
N HIS A 188 -15.18 -16.29 6.29
CA HIS A 188 -14.61 -14.95 6.08
C HIS A 188 -13.65 -14.89 4.88
N GLY A 189 -13.13 -13.70 4.59
CA GLY A 189 -12.06 -13.50 3.61
C GLY A 189 -10.68 -13.56 4.27
N HIS A 190 -9.74 -14.19 3.57
CA HIS A 190 -8.32 -14.24 3.92
C HIS A 190 -7.50 -13.38 2.98
N GLY A 191 -6.19 -13.23 3.26
CA GLY A 191 -5.27 -12.48 2.42
C GLY A 191 -5.40 -10.97 2.63
N HIS A 192 -4.34 -10.37 3.15
CA HIS A 192 -4.29 -8.97 3.53
C HIS A 192 -3.46 -8.17 2.52
N GLY A 193 -3.58 -6.84 2.56
CA GLY A 193 -2.75 -5.98 1.74
C GLY A 193 -1.34 -5.96 2.29
N LEU A 194 -1.19 -5.45 3.51
CA LEU A 194 0.06 -5.45 4.26
C LEU A 194 -0.13 -6.23 5.55
N TYR A 195 0.50 -7.39 5.70
CA TYR A 195 0.61 -8.09 6.98
C TYR A 195 2.00 -7.88 7.58
N ILE A 196 2.09 -6.86 8.45
CA ILE A 196 3.36 -6.30 8.89
C ILE A 196 3.55 -6.48 10.40
N LYS A 197 4.75 -6.91 10.78
CA LYS A 197 5.15 -7.13 12.18
C LYS A 197 6.66 -7.01 12.30
N ASN A 198 7.12 -6.71 13.52
CA ASN A 198 8.52 -6.37 13.75
C ASN A 198 8.87 -6.35 15.26
N TYR A 199 10.03 -6.91 15.63
CA TYR A 199 10.51 -6.94 17.01
C TYR A 199 11.25 -5.69 17.46
N THR A 200 11.92 -4.98 16.56
CA THR A 200 12.82 -3.86 16.91
C THR A 200 12.56 -2.63 16.05
N GLY A 201 12.69 -2.74 14.74
CA GLY A 201 12.31 -1.70 13.77
C GLY A 201 13.45 -0.76 13.43
N PRO A 202 13.18 0.26 12.59
CA PRO A 202 11.85 0.69 12.15
C PRO A 202 11.21 -0.25 11.10
N LEU A 203 9.88 -0.24 11.01
CA LEU A 203 9.14 -0.71 9.84
C LEU A 203 8.21 0.41 9.39
N VAL A 204 8.32 0.85 8.14
CA VAL A 204 7.54 1.97 7.61
C VAL A 204 6.73 1.57 6.39
N ALA A 205 5.41 1.66 6.50
CA ALA A 205 4.49 1.61 5.36
C ALA A 205 4.03 3.05 5.06
N ARG A 206 4.45 3.60 3.91
CA ARG A 206 4.13 4.99 3.54
C ARG A 206 3.59 5.18 2.13
N ASP A 207 2.67 6.12 1.97
CA ASP A 207 2.17 6.55 0.66
C ASP A 207 1.63 5.43 -0.24
N ASN A 208 1.26 4.27 0.32
CA ASN A 208 0.71 3.16 -0.43
C ASN A 208 -0.78 3.36 -0.69
N VAL A 209 -1.28 2.78 -1.78
CA VAL A 209 -2.70 2.70 -2.10
C VAL A 209 -3.14 1.25 -1.94
N VAL A 210 -3.97 0.96 -0.94
CA VAL A 210 -4.37 -0.41 -0.54
C VAL A 210 -5.88 -0.55 -0.61
N PHE A 211 -6.40 -1.39 -1.50
CA PHE A 211 -7.85 -1.46 -1.69
C PHE A 211 -8.37 -2.81 -2.10
N ASN A 212 -9.64 -3.07 -1.76
CA ASN A 212 -10.37 -4.27 -2.17
C ASN A 212 -9.59 -5.56 -1.89
N GLN A 213 -9.06 -5.76 -0.69
CA GLN A 213 -8.64 -7.10 -0.27
C GLN A 213 -9.86 -7.97 0.09
N TYR A 214 -9.65 -9.29 0.12
CA TYR A 214 -10.57 -10.22 0.81
C TYR A 214 -10.49 -10.06 2.34
N GLY A 215 -9.28 -9.86 2.88
CA GLY A 215 -9.07 -9.54 4.29
C GLY A 215 -8.80 -8.05 4.55
N TYR A 216 -7.97 -7.77 5.56
CA TYR A 216 -7.58 -6.42 5.98
C TYR A 216 -6.75 -5.67 4.94
N GLY A 217 -6.85 -4.34 4.93
CA GLY A 217 -6.00 -3.47 4.14
C GLY A 217 -4.56 -3.48 4.68
N ILE A 218 -4.32 -2.66 5.70
CA ILE A 218 -3.07 -2.66 6.47
C ILE A 218 -3.34 -3.39 7.79
N HIS A 219 -2.72 -4.55 7.96
CA HIS A 219 -2.85 -5.45 9.10
C HIS A 219 -1.52 -5.51 9.86
N ALA A 220 -1.26 -4.50 10.70
CA ALA A 220 -0.15 -4.55 11.65
C ALA A 220 -0.55 -5.39 12.86
N TYR A 221 -0.47 -6.71 12.71
CA TYR A 221 -1.01 -7.70 13.64
C TYR A 221 -0.04 -8.85 13.87
N THR A 222 -0.17 -9.50 15.02
CA THR A 222 0.52 -10.75 15.33
C THR A 222 -0.30 -11.57 16.32
N ASN A 223 -0.31 -12.89 16.16
CA ASN A 223 -0.86 -13.80 17.16
C ASN A 223 0.04 -13.83 18.40
N ALA A 224 -0.52 -14.24 19.55
CA ALA A 224 0.23 -14.44 20.78
C ALA A 224 1.46 -15.30 20.53
N SER A 225 2.61 -14.89 21.07
CA SER A 225 3.91 -15.59 20.95
C SER A 225 4.50 -15.69 19.53
N SER A 226 3.87 -15.11 18.50
CA SER A 226 4.35 -15.15 17.11
C SER A 226 5.11 -13.89 16.66
N GLY A 227 5.20 -12.89 17.53
CA GLY A 227 5.79 -11.60 17.19
C GLY A 227 5.52 -10.52 18.22
N LYS A 228 6.09 -9.34 17.95
CA LYS A 228 5.71 -8.06 18.54
C LYS A 228 5.43 -7.07 17.41
N LEU A 229 4.91 -5.90 17.77
CA LEU A 229 4.57 -4.81 16.87
C LEU A 229 5.31 -3.54 17.32
N MET A 230 6.63 -3.57 17.25
CA MET A 230 7.50 -2.49 17.73
C MET A 230 7.84 -1.51 16.61
N ASN A 231 7.82 -0.21 16.90
CA ASN A 231 8.35 0.84 16.00
C ASN A 231 7.81 0.77 14.56
N ILE A 232 6.49 0.53 14.43
CA ILE A 232 5.77 0.49 13.15
C ILE A 232 5.19 1.87 12.85
N THR A 233 5.53 2.43 11.69
CA THR A 233 4.97 3.68 11.17
C THR A 233 4.09 3.39 9.96
N ILE A 234 2.81 3.77 10.06
CA ILE A 234 1.83 3.73 8.97
C ILE A 234 1.52 5.20 8.65
N GLU A 235 2.06 5.71 7.54
CA GLU A 235 2.01 7.15 7.24
C GLU A 235 1.53 7.47 5.82
N GLY A 236 0.54 8.36 5.68
CA GLY A 236 0.15 8.89 4.37
C GLY A 236 -0.46 7.86 3.41
N ASN A 237 -0.80 6.66 3.88
CA ASN A 237 -1.39 5.63 3.04
C ASN A 237 -2.86 5.95 2.75
N VAL A 238 -3.33 5.47 1.62
CA VAL A 238 -4.73 5.48 1.22
C VAL A 238 -5.23 4.05 1.31
N SER A 239 -6.16 3.77 2.22
CA SER A 239 -6.68 2.41 2.42
C SER A 239 -8.20 2.40 2.34
N PHE A 240 -8.77 1.71 1.34
CA PHE A 240 -10.22 1.78 1.10
C PHE A 240 -10.86 0.47 0.66
N ASN A 241 -12.10 0.26 1.08
CA ASN A 241 -12.93 -0.90 0.72
C ASN A 241 -12.25 -2.27 0.95
N ASN A 242 -11.29 -2.37 1.86
CA ASN A 242 -10.70 -3.65 2.20
C ASN A 242 -11.69 -4.52 2.98
N GLY A 243 -11.69 -5.83 2.72
CA GLY A 243 -12.73 -6.76 3.17
C GLY A 243 -13.93 -6.86 2.23
N SER A 244 -14.09 -5.93 1.28
CA SER A 244 -15.28 -5.88 0.42
C SER A 244 -15.38 -6.99 -0.62
N LEU A 245 -14.28 -7.70 -0.89
CA LEU A 245 -14.30 -8.86 -1.79
C LEU A 245 -14.89 -10.11 -1.15
N ALA A 246 -14.86 -10.21 0.17
CA ALA A 246 -15.38 -11.37 0.88
C ALA A 246 -16.92 -11.37 0.87
N ASN A 247 -17.54 -12.56 0.87
CA ASN A 247 -19.00 -12.69 0.96
C ASN A 247 -19.55 -12.10 2.27
N ARG A 248 -18.77 -12.16 3.35
CA ARG A 248 -19.01 -11.42 4.60
C ARG A 248 -18.13 -10.17 4.63
N ARG A 249 -18.56 -9.17 3.86
CA ARG A 249 -17.84 -7.95 3.44
C ARG A 249 -17.32 -7.05 4.57
N THR A 250 -17.48 -7.44 5.83
CA THR A 250 -17.44 -6.53 6.97
C THR A 250 -16.45 -6.91 8.06
N GLN A 251 -15.71 -8.02 7.96
CA GLN A 251 -14.86 -8.54 9.05
C GLN A 251 -13.39 -8.07 9.00
N ALA A 252 -13.11 -7.06 8.20
CA ALA A 252 -11.75 -6.59 7.97
C ALA A 252 -11.74 -5.08 7.86
N ALA A 253 -10.82 -4.44 8.57
CA ALA A 253 -10.61 -3.00 8.58
C ALA A 253 -9.70 -2.54 7.43
N ASN A 254 -9.78 -1.25 7.08
CA ASN A 254 -8.80 -0.63 6.20
C ASN A 254 -7.43 -0.53 6.88
N ILE A 255 -7.41 -0.24 8.18
CA ILE A 255 -6.18 -0.21 8.99
C ILE A 255 -6.45 -0.88 10.34
N LEU A 256 -5.62 -1.85 10.71
CA LEU A 256 -5.53 -2.40 12.04
C LEU A 256 -4.08 -2.33 12.51
N LEU A 257 -3.85 -1.72 13.67
CA LEU A 257 -2.59 -1.77 14.40
C LEU A 257 -2.83 -2.29 15.81
N GLY A 258 -2.28 -3.45 16.13
CA GLY A 258 -2.49 -4.15 17.39
C GLY A 258 -2.65 -5.65 17.14
N GLY A 259 -2.62 -6.45 18.19
CA GLY A 259 -2.85 -7.89 18.05
C GLY A 259 -2.79 -8.59 19.40
N ASP A 260 -2.64 -9.90 19.37
CA ASP A 260 -2.44 -10.70 20.59
C ASP A 260 -0.97 -10.62 21.08
N GLY A 261 -0.09 -9.93 20.35
CA GLY A 261 1.28 -9.57 20.79
C GLY A 261 1.46 -8.06 21.06
N TYR A 262 2.42 -7.73 21.92
CA TYR A 262 2.66 -6.37 22.42
C TYR A 262 3.08 -5.39 21.31
N ALA A 263 2.48 -4.19 21.33
CA ALA A 263 2.81 -3.07 20.45
C ALA A 263 3.35 -1.85 21.23
N ALA A 264 4.35 -1.15 20.69
CA ALA A 264 4.85 0.12 21.22
C ALA A 264 5.69 0.88 20.17
N GLY A 265 5.92 2.18 20.38
CA GLY A 265 6.59 3.06 19.42
C GLY A 265 5.83 3.20 18.10
N ALA A 266 4.51 3.02 18.13
CA ALA A 266 3.68 2.96 16.93
C ALA A 266 3.23 4.35 16.47
N THR A 267 3.14 4.56 15.15
CA THR A 267 2.60 5.80 14.56
C THR A 267 1.60 5.51 13.45
N ILE A 268 0.43 6.14 13.50
CA ILE A 268 -0.57 6.21 12.44
C ILE A 268 -0.77 7.69 12.11
N ARG A 269 -0.14 8.17 11.05
CA ARG A 269 -0.11 9.61 10.71
C ARG A 269 -0.59 9.91 9.30
N GLY A 270 -1.45 10.91 9.13
CA GLY A 270 -1.75 11.45 7.81
C GLY A 270 -2.41 10.46 6.84
N ASN A 271 -2.92 9.32 7.31
CA ASN A 271 -3.54 8.31 6.46
C ASN A 271 -4.95 8.73 6.06
N LEU A 272 -5.39 8.24 4.91
CA LEU A 272 -6.69 8.51 4.32
C LEU A 272 -7.42 7.18 4.16
N THR A 273 -8.61 7.04 4.74
CA THR A 273 -9.41 5.83 4.55
C THR A 273 -10.78 6.13 3.99
N TYR A 274 -11.35 5.13 3.30
CA TYR A 274 -12.69 5.22 2.75
C TYR A 274 -13.39 3.86 2.78
N TYR A 275 -14.61 3.81 3.29
CA TYR A 275 -15.54 2.75 2.98
C TYR A 275 -16.70 3.29 2.16
N SER A 276 -17.02 2.69 1.03
CA SER A 276 -18.19 3.08 0.27
C SER A 276 -19.47 2.97 1.14
N PRO A 277 -20.41 3.93 1.05
CA PRO A 277 -21.69 3.88 1.79
C PRO A 277 -22.49 2.60 1.57
N ALA A 278 -22.31 1.96 0.40
CA ALA A 278 -22.94 0.68 0.06
C ALA A 278 -22.46 -0.49 0.95
N LEU A 279 -21.33 -0.35 1.66
CA LEU A 279 -20.81 -1.34 2.60
C LEU A 279 -21.43 -1.13 3.99
N VAL A 280 -22.76 -1.23 4.05
CA VAL A 280 -23.52 -1.13 5.29
C VAL A 280 -23.09 -2.24 6.25
N GLY A 281 -22.89 -1.90 7.53
CA GLY A 281 -22.50 -2.86 8.56
C GLY A 281 -21.02 -3.26 8.54
N ALA A 282 -20.17 -2.57 7.74
CA ALA A 282 -18.72 -2.68 7.88
C ALA A 282 -18.32 -2.50 9.36
N GLU A 283 -17.47 -3.39 9.87
CA GLU A 283 -16.85 -3.24 11.19
C GLU A 283 -16.00 -1.95 11.24
N ALA A 284 -15.19 -1.81 12.30
CA ALA A 284 -14.35 -0.64 12.47
C ALA A 284 -13.48 -0.37 11.22
N ASN A 285 -13.52 0.86 10.70
CA ASN A 285 -12.68 1.27 9.57
C ASN A 285 -11.20 1.32 9.95
N VAL A 286 -10.93 1.82 11.14
CA VAL A 286 -9.61 1.83 11.75
C VAL A 286 -9.68 1.21 13.13
N ILE A 287 -8.77 0.29 13.42
CA ILE A 287 -8.62 -0.38 14.70
C ILE A 287 -7.22 -0.07 15.24
N VAL A 288 -7.16 0.54 16.43
CA VAL A 288 -5.90 0.83 17.13
C VAL A 288 -5.94 0.20 18.51
N GLY A 289 -5.13 -0.84 18.70
CA GLY A 289 -5.20 -1.78 19.81
C GLY A 289 -6.15 -2.95 19.55
N TRP A 290 -5.97 -4.04 20.30
CA TRP A 290 -6.69 -5.29 20.08
C TRP A 290 -7.16 -5.92 21.39
N LYS A 291 -8.45 -6.29 21.42
CA LYS A 291 -9.14 -6.87 22.59
C LYS A 291 -8.81 -6.10 23.87
N THR A 292 -8.15 -6.74 24.84
CA THR A 292 -7.83 -6.21 26.17
C THR A 292 -6.33 -6.13 26.44
N LEU A 293 -5.49 -6.33 25.41
CA LEU A 293 -4.04 -6.32 25.59
C LEU A 293 -3.55 -4.88 25.81
N GLN A 294 -2.92 -4.64 26.96
CA GLN A 294 -2.33 -3.35 27.29
C GLN A 294 -1.01 -3.13 26.52
N ASN A 295 -1.03 -2.21 25.57
CA ASN A 295 0.13 -1.82 24.74
C ASN A 295 0.93 -0.67 25.37
N GLY A 296 2.12 -0.40 24.83
CA GLY A 296 2.99 0.71 25.23
C GLY A 296 2.48 2.06 24.76
N ASP A 297 3.17 2.67 23.80
CA ASP A 297 2.85 3.99 23.26
C ASP A 297 2.45 3.99 21.78
N VAL A 298 1.47 4.84 21.45
CA VAL A 298 1.04 5.10 20.07
C VAL A 298 0.78 6.60 19.83
N VAL A 299 1.13 7.05 18.62
CA VAL A 299 0.68 8.33 18.07
C VAL A 299 -0.30 8.07 16.94
N VAL A 300 -1.49 8.67 17.03
CA VAL A 300 -2.50 8.69 15.97
C VAL A 300 -2.79 10.15 15.67
N ASP A 301 -2.36 10.66 14.53
CA ASP A 301 -2.56 12.07 14.23
C ASP A 301 -2.73 12.44 12.77
N GLN A 302 -3.43 13.55 12.54
CA GLN A 302 -3.61 14.16 11.23
C GLN A 302 -4.27 13.25 10.18
N ASN A 303 -5.00 12.22 10.61
CA ASN A 303 -5.62 11.27 9.70
C ASN A 303 -7.00 11.76 9.22
N TYR A 304 -7.44 11.23 8.08
CA TYR A 304 -8.75 11.50 7.51
C TYR A 304 -9.48 10.17 7.27
N PHE A 305 -10.30 9.78 8.24
CA PHE A 305 -10.99 8.50 8.25
C PHE A 305 -12.45 8.67 7.84
N ALA A 306 -12.81 8.14 6.67
CA ALA A 306 -14.19 8.18 6.19
C ALA A 306 -14.80 6.79 6.12
N GLY A 307 -15.89 6.60 6.84
CA GLY A 307 -16.68 5.38 6.83
C GLY A 307 -16.33 4.36 7.90
N GLY A 308 -17.04 3.24 7.85
CA GLY A 308 -17.07 2.22 8.91
C GLY A 308 -18.07 2.55 10.01
N SER A 309 -18.38 1.54 10.82
CA SER A 309 -19.19 1.70 12.03
C SER A 309 -18.64 0.79 13.13
N PRO A 310 -17.79 1.29 14.06
CA PRO A 310 -17.35 2.69 14.18
C PRO A 310 -16.34 3.11 13.10
N VAL A 311 -16.03 4.41 13.02
CA VAL A 311 -14.93 4.88 12.16
C VAL A 311 -13.58 4.50 12.78
N LEU A 312 -13.42 4.74 14.09
CA LEU A 312 -12.24 4.40 14.86
C LEU A 312 -12.63 3.57 16.09
N GLN A 313 -12.09 2.36 16.19
CA GLN A 313 -12.04 1.61 17.43
C GLN A 313 -10.65 1.80 18.08
N PHE A 314 -10.62 2.24 19.33
CA PHE A 314 -9.40 2.46 20.08
C PHE A 314 -9.40 1.70 21.41
N ALA A 315 -8.32 0.98 21.72
CA ALA A 315 -8.29 0.09 22.86
C ALA A 315 -6.88 -0.07 23.49
N TYR A 316 -6.78 0.15 24.80
CA TYR A 316 -5.71 -0.32 25.70
C TYR A 316 -4.27 0.07 25.31
N TRP A 317 -3.93 1.35 25.53
CA TRP A 317 -2.57 1.90 25.39
C TRP A 317 -2.13 2.61 26.67
N GLN A 318 -0.91 2.34 27.15
CA GLN A 318 -0.36 2.96 28.36
C GLN A 318 -0.17 4.46 28.14
N ALA A 319 0.33 4.83 26.97
CA ALA A 319 0.42 6.20 26.50
C ALA A 319 -0.17 6.32 25.10
N ALA A 320 -1.00 7.33 24.87
CA ALA A 320 -1.49 7.61 23.52
C ALA A 320 -1.57 9.10 23.28
N ARG A 321 -1.21 9.53 22.08
CA ARG A 321 -1.53 10.87 21.57
C ARG A 321 -2.43 10.69 20.36
N VAL A 322 -3.71 11.01 20.52
CA VAL A 322 -4.70 10.93 19.45
C VAL A 322 -5.18 12.34 19.12
N SER A 323 -4.74 12.90 18.00
CA SER A 323 -4.97 14.32 17.75
C SER A 323 -5.06 14.75 16.29
N ASN A 324 -5.83 15.81 16.04
CA ASN A 324 -5.98 16.40 14.70
C ASN A 324 -6.55 15.43 13.66
N ASP A 325 -7.24 14.37 14.09
CA ASP A 325 -7.89 13.44 13.19
C ASP A 325 -9.27 13.96 12.75
N THR A 326 -9.64 13.69 11.51
CA THR A 326 -10.98 13.94 10.98
C THR A 326 -11.68 12.60 10.76
N LEU A 327 -12.82 12.41 11.42
CA LEU A 327 -13.62 11.19 11.33
C LEU A 327 -14.97 11.53 10.69
N ILE A 328 -15.36 10.75 9.69
CA ILE A 328 -16.57 10.95 8.90
C ILE A 328 -17.38 9.66 8.83
N ALA A 329 -18.69 9.72 9.10
CA ALA A 329 -19.61 8.59 8.94
C ALA A 329 -20.95 9.01 8.35
N TRP A 330 -21.58 8.15 7.55
CA TRP A 330 -22.89 8.42 6.91
C TRP A 330 -24.09 8.12 7.81
N ALA A 331 -23.95 7.17 8.73
CA ALA A 331 -25.03 6.69 9.59
C ALA A 331 -24.86 7.22 11.02
N PRO A 332 -25.97 7.36 11.79
CA PRO A 332 -25.91 7.61 13.22
C PRO A 332 -25.18 6.49 13.94
N GLY A 333 -24.26 6.83 14.84
CA GLY A 333 -23.47 5.87 15.62
C GLY A 333 -22.21 6.52 16.17
N PRO A 334 -21.48 5.83 17.06
CA PRO A 334 -20.20 6.35 17.54
C PRO A 334 -19.18 6.36 16.41
N LEU A 335 -18.63 7.52 16.05
CA LEU A 335 -17.48 7.56 15.13
C LEU A 335 -16.24 7.03 15.85
N ILE A 336 -16.10 7.31 17.15
CA ILE A 336 -15.04 6.77 18.00
C ILE A 336 -15.64 5.84 19.06
N VAL A 337 -15.14 4.60 19.13
CA VAL A 337 -15.39 3.68 20.23
C VAL A 337 -14.11 3.47 21.01
N ARG A 338 -14.08 3.96 22.26
CA ARG A 338 -12.96 3.78 23.21
C ARG A 338 -13.27 2.65 24.18
N ARG A 339 -12.39 1.65 24.28
CA ARG A 339 -12.57 0.50 25.18
C ARG A 339 -12.13 0.78 26.61
N ASP A 340 -11.22 1.73 26.82
CA ASP A 340 -10.63 2.12 28.10
C ASP A 340 -10.58 3.66 28.27
N PRO A 341 -11.73 4.35 28.22
CA PRO A 341 -11.77 5.81 28.11
C PRO A 341 -11.15 6.58 29.29
N GLY A 342 -10.94 5.92 30.44
CA GLY A 342 -10.36 6.50 31.66
C GLY A 342 -8.85 6.32 31.83
N ALA A 343 -8.14 5.75 30.83
CA ALA A 343 -6.70 5.52 30.94
C ALA A 343 -5.91 6.85 31.05
N PRO A 344 -5.10 7.07 32.10
CA PRO A 344 -4.52 8.37 32.41
C PRO A 344 -3.44 8.85 31.43
N GLY A 345 -2.76 7.94 30.72
CA GLY A 345 -1.72 8.29 29.76
C GLY A 345 -2.22 8.60 28.35
N GLN A 346 -3.54 8.61 28.13
CA GLN A 346 -4.14 8.88 26.83
C GLN A 346 -4.57 10.34 26.69
N VAL A 347 -3.96 11.04 25.73
CA VAL A 347 -4.26 12.43 25.41
C VAL A 347 -5.02 12.51 24.09
N TRP A 348 -6.23 13.07 24.15
CA TRP A 348 -7.13 13.27 23.01
C TRP A 348 -7.35 14.76 22.78
N ARG A 349 -6.99 15.29 21.60
CA ARG A 349 -7.08 16.74 21.31
C ARG A 349 -7.41 17.02 19.85
N ASP A 350 -8.21 18.04 19.60
CA ASP A 350 -8.40 18.62 18.24
C ASP A 350 -8.90 17.64 17.17
N ASN A 351 -9.50 16.52 17.57
CA ASN A 351 -10.18 15.60 16.66
C ASN A 351 -11.55 16.14 16.29
N VAL A 352 -11.98 15.91 15.06
CA VAL A 352 -13.26 16.38 14.54
C VAL A 352 -14.09 15.21 14.04
N GLU A 353 -15.30 15.07 14.58
CA GLU A 353 -16.30 14.09 14.17
C GLU A 353 -17.41 14.81 13.37
N LEU A 354 -17.66 14.39 12.14
CA LEU A 354 -18.66 15.02 11.27
C LEU A 354 -19.40 14.04 10.36
N ALA A 355 -20.61 14.41 9.95
CA ALA A 355 -21.22 13.83 8.76
C ALA A 355 -20.44 14.27 7.49
N PRO A 356 -20.57 13.58 6.34
CA PRO A 356 -19.90 13.99 5.11
C PRO A 356 -20.12 15.49 4.79
N PRO A 357 -19.05 16.28 4.65
CA PRO A 357 -19.17 17.71 4.40
C PRO A 357 -19.59 17.96 2.95
N ARG A 358 -19.88 19.21 2.57
CA ARG A 358 -20.11 19.54 1.14
C ARG A 358 -18.81 19.83 0.37
N ALA A 359 -17.79 20.32 1.06
CA ALA A 359 -16.56 20.79 0.43
C ALA A 359 -15.66 19.63 0.03
N THR A 360 -15.24 19.57 -1.23
CA THR A 360 -14.29 18.58 -1.75
C THR A 360 -12.95 18.68 -1.01
N LYS A 361 -12.39 17.53 -0.61
CA LYS A 361 -11.01 17.44 -0.11
C LYS A 361 -10.15 16.79 -1.18
N VAL A 362 -9.09 17.50 -1.59
CA VAL A 362 -8.05 17.00 -2.48
C VAL A 362 -6.77 16.90 -1.69
N VAL A 363 -6.08 15.76 -1.80
CA VAL A 363 -4.75 15.56 -1.23
C VAL A 363 -3.84 15.03 -2.33
N VAL A 364 -2.72 15.72 -2.56
CA VAL A 364 -1.68 15.28 -3.48
C VAL A 364 -0.48 14.83 -2.64
N ARG A 365 -0.02 13.61 -2.88
CA ARG A 365 1.11 12.98 -2.19
C ARG A 365 2.23 12.76 -3.22
N PRO A 366 3.18 13.71 -3.36
CA PRO A 366 4.35 13.53 -4.21
C PRO A 366 5.11 12.26 -3.82
N ASN A 367 5.53 11.49 -4.82
CA ASN A 367 6.30 10.28 -4.58
C ASN A 367 7.72 10.65 -4.13
N PRO A 368 8.18 10.19 -2.94
CA PRO A 368 9.50 10.56 -2.44
C PRO A 368 10.65 9.99 -3.28
N TYR A 369 10.40 8.95 -4.09
CA TYR A 369 11.42 8.23 -4.85
C TYR A 369 11.40 8.51 -6.36
N GLU A 370 10.31 9.07 -6.90
CA GLU A 370 10.11 9.23 -8.34
C GLU A 370 9.58 10.61 -8.69
N ALA A 371 10.46 11.48 -9.21
CA ALA A 371 10.12 12.87 -9.53
C ALA A 371 9.11 12.91 -10.66
N GLY A 372 8.11 13.79 -10.54
CA GLY A 372 7.01 13.86 -11.50
C GLY A 372 5.93 12.80 -11.28
N ARG A 373 5.99 12.02 -10.19
CA ARG A 373 4.94 11.05 -9.81
C ARG A 373 4.29 11.46 -8.50
N ALA A 374 2.97 11.31 -8.40
CA ALA A 374 2.23 11.49 -7.16
C ALA A 374 0.95 10.65 -7.11
N HIS A 375 0.49 10.36 -5.90
CA HIS A 375 -0.89 9.91 -5.68
C HIS A 375 -1.78 11.13 -5.47
N ILE A 376 -2.95 11.13 -6.12
CA ILE A 376 -3.99 12.15 -5.97
C ILE A 376 -5.19 11.48 -5.34
N ILE A 377 -5.62 11.95 -4.17
CA ILE A 377 -6.75 11.43 -3.43
C ILE A 377 -7.84 12.49 -3.41
N VAL A 378 -9.03 12.12 -3.85
CA VAL A 378 -10.15 13.06 -3.93
C VAL A 378 -11.35 12.50 -3.17
N TYR A 379 -11.75 13.20 -2.10
CA TYR A 379 -13.07 13.05 -1.48
C TYR A 379 -13.99 14.13 -2.05
N ASN A 380 -14.75 13.77 -3.08
CA ASN A 380 -15.65 14.64 -3.84
C ASN A 380 -17.08 14.55 -3.29
N TRP A 381 -17.26 15.06 -2.08
CA TRP A 381 -18.53 14.93 -1.35
C TRP A 381 -19.72 15.60 -2.05
N ALA A 382 -19.47 16.67 -2.80
CA ALA A 382 -20.48 17.32 -3.64
C ALA A 382 -20.79 16.56 -4.95
N LYS A 383 -20.09 15.45 -5.22
CA LYS A 383 -20.25 14.61 -6.42
C LYS A 383 -20.16 15.41 -7.72
N GLN A 384 -19.20 16.34 -7.75
CA GLN A 384 -18.92 17.16 -8.93
C GLN A 384 -18.45 16.25 -10.08
N PRO A 385 -18.78 16.58 -11.35
CA PRO A 385 -18.35 15.76 -12.50
C PRO A 385 -16.83 15.79 -12.71
N SER A 386 -16.16 16.84 -12.24
CA SER A 386 -14.70 16.99 -12.27
C SER A 386 -14.23 17.81 -11.06
N VAL A 387 -12.98 17.61 -10.66
CA VAL A 387 -12.35 18.33 -9.53
C VAL A 387 -11.03 18.96 -9.99
N SER A 388 -10.79 20.22 -9.60
CA SER A 388 -9.51 20.88 -9.83
C SER A 388 -8.47 20.43 -8.80
N VAL A 389 -7.29 20.06 -9.27
CA VAL A 389 -6.18 19.53 -8.47
C VAL A 389 -4.91 20.32 -8.77
N ASP A 390 -4.32 20.94 -7.74
CA ASP A 390 -3.03 21.62 -7.83
C ASP A 390 -1.88 20.61 -7.80
N LEU A 391 -1.02 20.67 -8.82
CA LEU A 391 0.13 19.79 -9.04
C LEU A 391 1.45 20.56 -9.09
N SER A 392 1.49 21.81 -8.62
CA SER A 392 2.70 22.65 -8.60
C SER A 392 3.91 22.01 -7.89
N GLY A 393 3.68 21.13 -6.92
CA GLY A 393 4.73 20.37 -6.24
C GLY A 393 5.16 19.07 -6.94
N VAL A 394 4.57 18.72 -8.09
CA VAL A 394 4.78 17.44 -8.79
C VAL A 394 5.23 17.65 -10.23
N LEU A 395 4.53 18.52 -10.96
CA LEU A 395 4.76 18.77 -12.39
C LEU A 395 5.01 20.25 -12.63
N ALA A 396 5.89 20.56 -13.58
CA ALA A 396 6.14 21.91 -14.07
C ALA A 396 5.35 22.19 -15.36
N ALA A 397 5.12 23.47 -15.66
CA ALA A 397 4.59 23.86 -16.96
C ALA A 397 5.52 23.35 -18.09
N GLY A 398 4.93 22.77 -19.13
CA GLY A 398 5.65 22.08 -20.21
C GLY A 398 5.85 20.57 -19.99
N ASP A 399 5.68 20.04 -18.77
CA ASP A 399 5.73 18.60 -18.54
C ASP A 399 4.55 17.91 -19.24
N ARG A 400 4.86 16.82 -19.96
CA ARG A 400 3.84 15.89 -20.43
C ARG A 400 3.41 14.97 -19.30
N TYR A 401 2.12 14.70 -19.17
CA TYR A 401 1.59 13.91 -18.06
C TYR A 401 0.54 12.89 -18.49
N GLU A 402 0.38 11.87 -17.66
CA GLU A 402 -0.77 10.98 -17.61
C GLU A 402 -1.32 10.91 -16.19
N VAL A 403 -2.65 10.91 -16.07
CA VAL A 403 -3.39 10.62 -14.84
C VAL A 403 -4.19 9.34 -15.06
N ARG A 404 -4.04 8.38 -14.16
CA ARG A 404 -4.71 7.07 -14.22
C ARG A 404 -5.46 6.80 -12.92
N ASN A 405 -6.69 6.28 -13.00
CA ASN A 405 -7.41 5.85 -11.80
C ASN A 405 -6.77 4.56 -11.29
N VAL A 406 -6.51 4.45 -9.98
CA VAL A 406 -5.85 3.27 -9.40
C VAL A 406 -6.65 1.98 -9.55
N GLN A 407 -7.99 2.08 -9.67
CA GLN A 407 -8.86 0.94 -9.93
C GLN A 407 -8.86 0.49 -11.39
N ASP A 408 -8.25 1.26 -12.30
CA ASP A 408 -8.14 0.92 -13.73
C ASP A 408 -6.78 1.35 -14.31
N LEU A 409 -5.72 0.99 -13.58
CA LEU A 409 -4.36 1.51 -13.78
C LEU A 409 -3.80 1.23 -15.20
N PHE A 410 -4.21 0.12 -15.81
CA PHE A 410 -3.69 -0.36 -17.08
C PHE A 410 -4.54 0.04 -18.29
N ALA A 411 -5.70 0.69 -18.10
CA ALA A 411 -6.52 1.19 -19.19
C ALA A 411 -6.00 2.54 -19.75
N ALA A 412 -6.83 3.25 -20.51
CA ALA A 412 -6.49 4.59 -20.97
C ALA A 412 -6.40 5.58 -19.78
N PRO A 413 -5.51 6.58 -19.82
CA PRO A 413 -5.45 7.61 -18.78
C PRO A 413 -6.76 8.40 -18.76
N VAL A 414 -7.24 8.76 -17.57
CA VAL A 414 -8.44 9.60 -17.38
C VAL A 414 -8.19 11.06 -17.78
N ALA A 415 -6.93 11.47 -17.80
CA ALA A 415 -6.47 12.73 -18.35
C ALA A 415 -5.01 12.61 -18.79
N SER A 416 -4.65 13.22 -19.91
CA SER A 416 -3.26 13.34 -20.36
C SER A 416 -3.09 14.63 -21.16
N GLY A 417 -1.86 15.12 -21.26
CA GLY A 417 -1.60 16.37 -21.96
C GLY A 417 -0.25 16.97 -21.62
N THR A 418 -0.13 18.28 -21.83
CA THR A 418 1.01 19.09 -21.40
C THR A 418 0.52 20.07 -20.34
N MET A 419 1.23 20.17 -19.21
CA MET A 419 0.89 21.13 -18.16
C MET A 419 1.05 22.56 -18.69
N THR A 420 -0.02 23.36 -18.65
CA THR A 420 0.00 24.79 -19.05
C THR A 420 0.00 25.75 -17.86
N GLY A 421 -0.34 25.26 -16.66
CA GLY A 421 -0.35 26.00 -15.40
C GLY A 421 0.01 25.09 -14.24
N THR A 422 -0.56 25.33 -13.06
CA THR A 422 -0.28 24.51 -11.86
C THR A 422 -1.32 23.43 -11.61
N SER A 423 -2.56 23.60 -12.10
CA SER A 423 -3.68 22.72 -11.76
C SER A 423 -4.27 21.98 -12.97
N LEU A 424 -4.82 20.80 -12.72
CA LEU A 424 -5.57 19.99 -13.68
C LEU A 424 -7.01 19.80 -13.25
N SER A 425 -7.95 19.78 -14.19
CA SER A 425 -9.31 19.31 -13.95
C SER A 425 -9.37 17.80 -14.18
N ILE A 426 -9.65 17.04 -13.13
CA ILE A 426 -9.70 15.57 -13.18
C ILE A 426 -11.16 15.11 -13.20
N PRO A 427 -11.58 14.31 -14.20
CA PRO A 427 -12.92 13.72 -14.24
C PRO A 427 -13.16 12.76 -13.06
N MET A 428 -14.34 12.87 -12.44
CA MET A 428 -14.74 12.08 -11.27
C MET A 428 -15.85 11.07 -11.59
N GLN A 429 -15.96 10.59 -12.82
CA GLN A 429 -17.03 9.66 -13.21
C GLN A 429 -16.89 8.28 -12.52
N GLY A 430 -15.73 7.99 -11.93
CA GLY A 430 -15.32 6.70 -11.36
C GLY A 430 -15.22 5.59 -12.42
N VAL A 431 -14.50 4.52 -12.09
CA VAL A 431 -14.35 3.33 -12.94
C VAL A 431 -14.93 2.09 -12.26
N ALA A 432 -15.11 1.00 -13.00
CA ALA A 432 -15.40 -0.29 -12.36
C ALA A 432 -14.16 -0.75 -11.59
N PRO A 433 -14.28 -1.23 -10.33
CA PRO A 433 -13.14 -1.79 -9.62
C PRO A 433 -12.54 -2.99 -10.37
N PRO A 434 -11.22 -3.26 -10.23
CA PRO A 434 -10.58 -4.35 -10.93
C PRO A 434 -11.17 -5.68 -10.46
N ALA A 435 -11.55 -6.55 -11.40
CA ALA A 435 -12.05 -7.88 -11.08
C ALA A 435 -10.89 -8.76 -10.59
N PRO A 436 -11.02 -9.46 -9.45
CA PRO A 436 -10.01 -10.43 -9.06
C PRO A 436 -9.88 -11.53 -10.11
N VAL A 437 -8.65 -11.98 -10.39
CA VAL A 437 -8.38 -13.12 -11.29
C VAL A 437 -9.21 -14.32 -10.84
N GLY A 438 -9.97 -14.90 -11.78
CA GLY A 438 -10.93 -15.98 -11.51
C GLY A 438 -12.39 -15.52 -11.45
N LEU A 439 -12.66 -14.21 -11.33
CA LEU A 439 -14.01 -13.65 -11.33
C LEU A 439 -14.29 -12.88 -12.63
N ARG A 440 -15.57 -12.87 -13.06
CA ARG A 440 -16.00 -12.10 -14.25
C ARG A 440 -16.10 -10.60 -13.99
N SER A 441 -16.40 -10.20 -12.76
CA SER A 441 -16.55 -8.81 -12.33
C SER A 441 -16.13 -8.67 -10.86
N SER A 442 -15.77 -7.45 -10.46
CA SER A 442 -15.45 -7.18 -9.06
C SER A 442 -16.72 -7.10 -8.20
N PRO A 443 -16.78 -7.80 -7.06
CA PRO A 443 -17.86 -7.63 -6.08
C PRO A 443 -17.73 -6.34 -5.24
N ALA A 444 -16.55 -5.70 -5.27
CA ALA A 444 -16.30 -4.44 -4.59
C ALA A 444 -17.15 -3.31 -5.21
N PRO A 445 -17.64 -2.36 -4.39
CA PRO A 445 -18.40 -1.24 -4.90
C PRO A 445 -17.48 -0.25 -5.64
N LYS A 446 -18.04 0.38 -6.67
CA LYS A 446 -17.46 1.57 -7.29
C LYS A 446 -17.39 2.71 -6.26
N THR A 447 -16.28 3.44 -6.23
CA THR A 447 -16.07 4.54 -5.28
C THR A 447 -16.50 5.90 -5.85
N GLY A 448 -16.23 6.14 -7.13
CA GLY A 448 -16.63 7.39 -7.79
C GLY A 448 -18.16 7.49 -7.97
N PRO A 449 -18.72 8.72 -7.99
CA PRO A 449 -18.01 10.00 -8.03
C PRO A 449 -17.60 10.54 -6.66
N GLU A 450 -17.94 9.86 -5.56
CA GLU A 450 -17.76 10.39 -4.21
C GLU A 450 -16.31 10.31 -3.72
N PHE A 451 -15.61 9.24 -4.09
CA PHE A 451 -14.19 9.05 -3.78
C PHE A 451 -13.47 8.43 -4.98
N ASP A 452 -12.31 8.98 -5.34
CA ASP A 452 -11.40 8.33 -6.29
C ASP A 452 -9.95 8.61 -5.90
N THR A 453 -9.07 7.68 -6.25
CA THR A 453 -7.62 7.83 -6.11
C THR A 453 -6.97 7.64 -7.48
N PHE A 454 -5.97 8.46 -7.78
CA PHE A 454 -5.27 8.47 -9.07
C PHE A 454 -3.77 8.46 -8.88
N VAL A 455 -3.06 7.99 -9.89
CA VAL A 455 -1.62 8.20 -10.07
C VAL A 455 -1.46 9.23 -11.17
N VAL A 456 -0.74 10.31 -10.89
CA VAL A 456 -0.20 11.19 -11.93
C VAL A 456 1.27 10.87 -12.14
N THR A 457 1.69 10.81 -13.40
CA THR A 457 3.09 10.57 -13.78
C THR A 457 3.49 11.49 -14.91
N ARG A 458 4.69 12.07 -14.81
CA ARG A 458 5.36 12.75 -15.91
C ARG A 458 5.80 11.71 -16.95
N VAL A 459 5.37 11.91 -18.19
CA VAL A 459 5.75 11.05 -19.32
C VAL A 459 7.04 11.59 -19.95
N PRO A 460 8.09 10.77 -20.11
CA PRO A 460 9.30 11.19 -20.82
C PRO A 460 8.97 11.65 -22.24
N THR A 461 9.58 12.74 -22.69
CA THR A 461 9.56 13.13 -24.11
C THR A 461 10.29 12.04 -24.90
N ARG A 462 9.62 11.43 -25.87
CA ARG A 462 10.23 10.48 -26.81
C ARG A 462 11.28 11.17 -27.67
#